data_AF-A0A662I3F5-F1
#
_entry.id   AF-A0A662I3F5-F1
#
_cell.length_a   1.000
_cell.length_b   1.000
_cell.length_c   1.000
_cell.angle_alpha   90.00
_cell.angle_beta   90.00
_cell.angle_gamma   90.00
#
_symmetry.space_group_name_H-M   'P 1'
#
loop_
_entity.id
_entity.type
_entity.pdbx_description
1 polymer ?
#
loop_
_entity_poly.entity_id
_entity_poly.type
_entity_poly.pdbx_seq_one_letter_code
_entity_poly.pdbx_strand_id
1 'polypeptide(L)' 'MGSFESRVMMILNVLFSLSAVNKDKAVSLTSLSKFTGLLKDELKQLLEELSSLGYVITENERVYLTRRAIFKLSSVFC' A
#
# COMPACT_ATOMS: atom_id res chain seq x y z
N MET A 1 3.11 -0.66 21.30
CA MET A 1 2.56 -1.47 20.18
C MET A 1 1.95 -0.61 19.06
N GLY A 2 2.46 0.60 18.76
CA GLY A 2 1.82 1.53 17.81
C GLY A 2 2.53 1.77 16.46
N SER A 3 3.69 1.16 16.21
CA SER A 3 4.50 1.49 15.02
C SER A 3 4.01 0.79 13.75
N PHE A 4 3.66 -0.50 13.84
CA PHE A 4 3.35 -1.31 12.67
C PHE A 4 1.99 -0.97 12.04
N GLU A 5 0.90 -0.93 12.82
CA GLU A 5 -0.43 -0.57 12.31
C GLU A 5 -0.45 0.84 11.71
N SER A 6 0.27 1.79 12.32
CA SER A 6 0.40 3.16 11.80
C SER A 6 1.09 3.19 10.44
N ARG A 7 2.16 2.40 10.27
CA ARG A 7 2.87 2.27 8.98
C ARG A 7 2.00 1.60 7.91
N VAL A 8 1.25 0.56 8.28
CA VAL A 8 0.30 -0.11 7.40
C VAL A 8 -0.76 0.87 6.89
N MET A 9 -1.44 1.57 7.81
CA MET A 9 -2.46 2.54 7.43
C MET A 9 -1.90 3.69 6.60
N MET A 10 -0.69 4.15 6.90
CA MET A 10 0.00 5.14 6.08
C MET A 10 0.16 4.67 4.63
N ILE A 11 0.70 3.47 4.39
CA ILE A 11 0.89 2.95 3.03
C ILE A 11 -0.44 2.78 2.31
N LEU A 12 -1.45 2.22 2.98
CA LEU A 12 -2.77 2.02 2.38
C LEU A 12 -3.43 3.36 2.02
N ASN A 13 -3.33 4.37 2.88
CA ASN A 13 -3.85 5.72 2.61
C ASN A 13 -3.11 6.42 1.47
N VAL A 14 -1.79 6.28 1.38
CA VAL A 14 -1.00 6.84 0.26
C VAL A 14 -1.42 6.18 -1.05
N LEU A 15 -1.51 4.85 -1.10
CA LEU A 15 -1.95 4.13 -2.29
C LEU A 15 -3.38 4.51 -2.70
N PHE A 16 -4.28 4.68 -1.73
CA PHE A 16 -5.64 5.13 -1.97
C PHE A 16 -5.70 6.56 -2.51
N SER A 17 -4.92 7.47 -1.93
CA SER A 17 -4.80 8.87 -2.40
C SER A 17 -4.23 8.95 -3.82
N LEU A 18 -3.31 8.05 -4.18
CA LEU A 18 -2.78 7.90 -5.53
C LEU A 18 -3.73 7.15 -6.49
N SER A 19 -4.94 6.80 -6.04
CA SER A 19 -5.91 6.01 -6.80
C SER A 19 -5.38 4.67 -7.31
N ALA A 20 -4.42 4.07 -6.60
CA ALA A 20 -3.80 2.79 -6.94
C ALA A 20 -4.74 1.62 -6.59
N VAL A 21 -5.92 1.56 -7.21
CA VAL A 21 -7.03 0.66 -6.84
C VAL A 21 -7.20 -0.52 -7.81
N ASN A 22 -6.38 -0.60 -8.85
CA ASN A 22 -6.36 -1.69 -9.83
C ASN A 22 -4.99 -1.72 -10.55
N LYS A 23 -4.81 -2.73 -11.41
CA LYS A 23 -3.56 -2.95 -12.16
C LYS A 23 -3.20 -1.79 -13.09
N ASP A 24 -4.18 -1.19 -13.76
CA ASP A 24 -3.95 -0.06 -14.68
C ASP A 24 -3.44 1.19 -13.95
N LYS A 25 -3.85 1.36 -12.70
CA LYS A 25 -3.44 2.46 -11.82
C LYS A 25 -2.31 2.07 -10.85
N ALA A 26 -1.62 0.96 -11.09
CA ALA A 26 -0.56 0.49 -10.21
C ALA A 26 0.61 1.50 -10.15
N VAL A 27 1.05 1.81 -8.93
CA VAL A 27 2.10 2.79 -8.64
C VAL A 27 3.44 2.08 -8.54
N SER A 28 4.49 2.65 -9.12
CA SER A 28 5.85 2.09 -9.01
C SER A 28 6.40 2.23 -7.58
N LEU A 29 7.21 1.26 -7.15
CA LEU A 29 7.90 1.32 -5.86
C LEU A 29 8.76 2.58 -5.72
N THR A 30 9.37 3.05 -6.81
CA THR A 30 10.15 4.29 -6.83
C THR A 30 9.29 5.51 -6.52
N SER A 31 8.10 5.62 -7.12
CA SER A 31 7.17 6.72 -6.82
C SER A 31 6.66 6.61 -5.39
N LEU A 32 6.26 5.40 -4.97
CA LEU A 32 5.75 5.18 -3.61
C LEU A 32 6.78 5.53 -2.54
N SER A 33 8.05 5.15 -2.73
CA SER A 33 9.17 5.52 -1.85
C SER A 33 9.31 7.05 -1.70
N LYS A 34 9.12 7.83 -2.77
CA LYS A 34 9.13 9.30 -2.70
C LYS A 34 7.98 9.86 -1.87
N PHE A 35 6.78 9.26 -1.95
CA PHE A 35 5.61 9.71 -1.19
C PHE A 35 5.66 9.30 0.28
N THR A 36 6.23 8.14 0.59
CA THR A 36 6.29 7.63 1.97
C THR A 36 7.56 8.03 2.70
N GLY A 37 8.61 8.45 1.98
CA GLY A 37 9.94 8.71 2.54
C GLY A 37 10.69 7.43 2.96
N LEU A 38 10.14 6.25 2.68
CA LEU A 38 10.74 4.96 3.04
C LEU A 38 11.75 4.51 1.99
N LEU A 39 12.79 3.81 2.44
CA LEU A 39 13.75 3.16 1.54
C LEU A 39 13.07 2.04 0.75
N LYS A 40 13.58 1.77 -0.46
CA LYS A 40 12.99 0.76 -1.36
C LYS A 40 12.95 -0.63 -0.71
N ASP A 41 13.96 -1.00 0.07
CA ASP A 41 14.03 -2.30 0.73
C ASP A 41 13.05 -2.41 1.91
N GLU A 42 12.92 -1.36 2.72
CA GLU A 42 11.91 -1.29 3.79
C GLU A 42 10.50 -1.33 3.21
N LEU A 43 10.27 -0.61 2.11
CA LEU A 43 9.00 -0.62 1.39
C LEU A 43 8.68 -2.02 0.83
N LYS A 44 9.66 -2.74 0.29
CA LYS A 44 9.47 -4.11 -0.19
C LYS A 44 9.03 -5.05 0.93
N GLN A 45 9.69 -5.01 2.08
CA GLN A 45 9.32 -5.84 3.24
C GLN A 45 7.89 -5.56 3.70
N LEU A 46 7.54 -4.27 3.85
CA LEU A 46 6.19 -3.88 4.26
C LEU A 46 5.13 -4.29 3.23
N LEU A 47 5.42 -4.17 1.93
CA LEU A 47 4.49 -4.54 0.87
C LEU A 47 4.32 -6.06 0.75
N GLU A 48 5.38 -6.83 1.00
CA GLU A 48 5.30 -8.29 1.06
C GLU A 48 4.41 -8.75 2.21
N GLU A 49 4.54 -8.14 3.38
CA GLU A 49 3.66 -8.40 4.52
C GLU A 49 2.21 -8.00 4.21
N LEU A 50 1.98 -6.80 3.67
CA LEU A 50 0.64 -6.36 3.24
C LEU A 50 0.04 -7.25 2.15
N SER A 51 0.87 -7.81 1.28
CA SER A 51 0.44 -8.74 0.24
C SER A 51 0.03 -10.08 0.83
N SER A 52 0.79 -10.60 1.80
CA SER A 52 0.43 -11.83 2.52
C SER A 52 -0.89 -11.69 3.30
N LEU A 53 -1.19 -10.48 3.80
CA LEU A 53 -2.46 -10.14 4.44
C LEU A 53 -3.61 -9.90 3.44
N GLY A 54 -3.32 -9.89 2.13
CA GLY A 54 -4.28 -9.70 1.05
C GLY A 54 -4.75 -8.26 0.87
N TYR A 55 -4.00 -7.27 1.32
CA TYR A 55 -4.33 -5.85 1.15
C TYR A 55 -3.78 -5.24 -0.13
N VAL A 56 -2.65 -5.73 -0.63
CA VAL A 56 -2.03 -5.21 -1.86
C VAL A 56 -1.62 -6.34 -2.78
N ILE A 57 -1.50 -6.01 -4.07
CA ILE A 57 -0.89 -6.87 -5.09
C ILE A 57 0.35 -6.15 -5.60
N THR A 58 1.46 -6.89 -5.66
CA THR A 58 2.75 -6.42 -6.16
C THR A 58 3.12 -7.19 -7.43
N GLU A 59 3.37 -6.48 -8.53
CA GLU A 59 3.77 -7.05 -9.82
C GLU A 59 4.78 -6.13 -10.51
N ASN A 60 5.91 -6.66 -10.99
CA ASN A 60 6.91 -5.90 -11.78
C ASN A 60 7.33 -4.55 -11.13
N GLU A 61 7.64 -4.56 -9.83
CA GLU A 61 7.95 -3.34 -9.06
C GLU A 61 6.82 -2.27 -9.03
N ARG A 62 5.58 -2.70 -9.25
CA ARG A 62 4.39 -1.86 -9.11
C ARG A 62 3.47 -2.47 -8.07
N VAL A 63 2.65 -1.63 -7.45
CA VAL A 63 1.74 -2.02 -6.39
C VAL A 63 0.38 -1.33 -6.52
N TYR A 64 -0.67 -2.06 -6.18
CA TYR A 64 -2.03 -1.54 -6.10
C TYR A 64 -2.82 -2.25 -5.00
N LEU A 65 -3.87 -1.60 -4.51
CA LEU A 65 -4.78 -2.08 -3.48
C LEU A 65 -5.67 -3.20 -4.02
N THR A 66 -5.95 -4.19 -3.18
CA THR A 66 -7.03 -5.15 -3.44
C THR A 66 -8.38 -4.54 -3.08
N ARG A 67 -9.47 -5.13 -3.58
CA ARG A 67 -10.83 -4.78 -3.13
C ARG A 67 -10.97 -4.86 -1.61
N ARG A 68 -10.34 -5.86 -0.97
CA ARG A 68 -10.35 -6.03 0.49
C ARG A 68 -9.76 -4.82 1.21
N ALA A 69 -8.62 -4.30 0.75
CA ALA A 69 -8.04 -3.10 1.34
C ALA A 69 -8.92 -1.87 1.14
N ILE A 70 -9.51 -1.71 -0.05
CA ILE A 70 -10.42 -0.59 -0.33
C ILE A 70 -11.62 -0.64 0.62
N PHE A 71 -12.27 -1.79 0.78
CA PHE A 71 -13.37 -1.94 1.74
C PHE A 71 -12.95 -1.64 3.17
N LYS A 72 -11.78 -2.11 3.61
CA LYS A 72 -11.26 -1.83 4.94
C LYS A 72 -11.02 -0.34 5.15
N LEU A 73 -10.43 0.35 4.18
CA LEU A 73 -10.26 1.81 4.23
C LEU A 73 -11.61 2.52 4.27
N SER A 74 -12.55 2.16 3.39
CA SER A 74 -13.88 2.74 3.38
C SER A 74 -14.64 2.57 4.69
N SER A 75 -14.47 1.43 5.39
CA SER A 75 -15.10 1.19 6.70
C SER A 75 -14.46 1.97 7.86
N VAL A 76 -13.25 2.51 7.69
CA VAL A 76 -12.58 3.35 8.70
C VAL A 76 -12.96 4.83 8.52
N PHE A 77 -13.40 5.22 7.32
CA PHE A 77 -13.79 6.60 6.99
C PHE A 77 -15.31 6.82 6.91
N CYS A 78 -16.14 5.77 7.07
CA CYS A 78 -17.60 5.84 7.20
C CYS A 78 -18.02 5.51 8.63
#